data_AF-A0A1V4ZB24-F1
#
_entry.id   AF-A0A1V4ZB24-F1
#
_cell.length_a   1.000
_cell.length_b   1.000
_cell.length_c   1.000
_cell.angle_alpha   90.00
_cell.angle_beta   90.00
_cell.angle_gamma   90.00
#
_symmetry.space_group_name_H-M   'P 1'
#
loop_
_entity.id
_entity.type
_entity.pdbx_description
1 polymer ?
#
loop_
_entity_poly.entity_id
_entity_poly.type
_entity_poly.pdbx_seq_one_letter_code
_entity_poly.pdbx_strand_id
1 'polypeptide(L)'
;MNPARLLASLMGLLLLCTLIPIASEASVTGGLTVTAHFDYASEDGSELLPCQGAYVQLWMEMRQGEAVQAYGHTNADGDITFTGMGEGNYYAVIYATDYQLVSVMNASQIGQPIYQWRTEWQNLTTSAAFALTILSDDRGAWNAYDAVRAGSEWLSQKVNWTRSLVTVYWPMEDWPHSHGDSIDMPESTADYAAIWDTDVLLHEYGHCVMYNARGGYFPDIVPVDPHYLDSVSSATFAFVEGWAEFFACAVRNSSAASAFTNLESTVYADSPFGHGTVGDWDGSMVEGAVANVLWDILDGTSEADRPYWATDVLGDQVDDRFSIFWSIFIHDVPDTMDDVWSYWEDKDQALLAIFLHARFDKDLSLPTNPDWYWSDHDENETSLDSSITIGWTGAIDNDTGIAGYSILWTPDPTAIPDMTIDSYGSYITRHLGPGTWYLKVRAIDNAGNAAEGAATFGPFIIGEGAIDIGPDGTTGGTGEVDPILQVFLIIMLAGGALLMFAIVLKMVRKPKPEDVEPVPQMVSYYMPPAYYYPPADQTQAEPQAVKPADQVRYCRNCGRVEIGDTFCPYCGYKLR
;
A
#
# COMPACT_ATOMS: atom_id res chain seq x y z
N MET A 1 14.01 -34.18 -41.98
CA MET A 1 12.61 -34.66 -41.87
C MET A 1 11.68 -33.45 -41.81
N ASN A 2 10.49 -33.60 -42.37
CA ASN A 2 9.60 -32.59 -42.95
C ASN A 2 8.89 -31.66 -41.92
N PRO A 3 8.82 -30.32 -42.10
CA PRO A 3 8.14 -29.39 -41.19
C PRO A 3 6.62 -29.35 -41.38
N ALA A 4 5.97 -30.53 -41.40
CA ALA A 4 4.54 -30.67 -41.69
C ALA A 4 3.77 -31.44 -40.60
N ARG A 5 4.26 -31.47 -39.35
CA ARG A 5 3.59 -32.15 -38.22
C ARG A 5 3.64 -31.40 -36.89
N LEU A 6 3.67 -30.06 -36.91
CA LEU A 6 3.54 -29.24 -35.70
C LEU A 6 2.46 -28.14 -35.86
N LEU A 7 1.34 -28.50 -36.50
CA LEU A 7 0.23 -27.58 -36.79
C LEU A 7 -1.14 -28.25 -36.56
N ALA A 8 -1.22 -29.17 -35.59
CA ALA A 8 -2.44 -29.91 -35.27
C ALA A 8 -2.72 -30.05 -33.75
N SER A 9 -2.15 -29.18 -32.90
CA SER A 9 -2.42 -29.22 -31.45
C SER A 9 -2.54 -27.82 -30.81
N LEU A 10 -2.99 -26.83 -31.59
CA LEU A 10 -3.15 -25.45 -31.11
C LEU A 10 -4.32 -24.75 -31.81
N MET A 11 -5.48 -25.42 -31.91
CA MET A 11 -6.76 -24.79 -32.23
C MET A 11 -7.89 -25.59 -31.58
N GLY A 12 -8.26 -25.18 -30.36
CA GLY A 12 -9.34 -25.72 -29.54
C GLY A 12 -9.04 -25.22 -28.12
N LEU A 13 -9.59 -24.10 -27.66
CA LEU A 13 -11.01 -23.92 -27.43
C LEU A 13 -11.34 -22.42 -27.36
N LEU A 14 -11.26 -21.69 -28.47
CA LEU A 14 -11.92 -20.39 -28.61
C LEU A 14 -13.27 -20.64 -29.30
N LEU A 15 -14.25 -21.10 -28.53
CA LEU A 15 -15.65 -20.91 -28.92
C LEU A 15 -15.98 -19.43 -28.70
N LEU A 16 -15.61 -18.59 -29.67
CA LEU A 16 -16.44 -17.42 -29.94
C LEU A 16 -17.80 -17.99 -30.32
N CYS A 17 -18.73 -17.94 -29.38
CA CYS A 17 -20.14 -18.15 -29.65
C CYS A 17 -20.57 -17.03 -30.57
N THR A 18 -20.57 -17.29 -31.87
CA THR A 18 -21.19 -16.42 -32.86
C THR A 18 -22.66 -16.34 -32.48
N LEU A 19 -23.07 -15.19 -31.95
CA LEU A 19 -24.46 -14.77 -31.81
C LEU A 19 -25.18 -15.01 -33.14
N ILE A 20 -25.89 -16.12 -33.24
CA ILE A 20 -26.93 -16.28 -34.24
C ILE A 20 -28.07 -15.39 -33.76
N PRO A 21 -28.46 -14.34 -34.51
CA PRO A 21 -29.66 -13.58 -34.17
C PRO A 21 -30.83 -14.53 -34.36
N ILE A 22 -31.41 -15.00 -33.26
CA ILE A 22 -32.72 -15.65 -33.29
C ILE A 22 -33.69 -14.56 -33.75
N ALA A 23 -34.38 -14.87 -34.85
CA ALA A 23 -35.38 -14.02 -35.45
C ALA A 23 -36.36 -13.51 -34.39
N SER A 24 -36.54 -12.18 -34.36
CA SER A 24 -37.65 -11.55 -33.68
C SER A 24 -38.94 -12.01 -34.34
N GLU A 25 -39.83 -12.69 -33.63
CA GLU A 25 -41.26 -12.67 -33.94
C GLU A 25 -42.12 -13.12 -32.75
N ALA A 26 -43.20 -12.37 -32.56
CA ALA A 26 -44.24 -12.42 -31.54
C ALA A 26 -43.84 -12.03 -30.10
N SER A 27 -44.16 -10.78 -29.73
CA SER A 27 -44.42 -10.45 -28.33
C SER A 27 -45.60 -11.31 -27.86
N VAL A 28 -45.31 -12.39 -27.16
CA VAL A 28 -46.32 -13.13 -26.40
C VAL A 28 -46.71 -12.24 -25.23
N THR A 29 -47.73 -11.40 -25.41
CA THR A 29 -48.48 -10.87 -24.28
C THR A 29 -49.12 -12.05 -23.56
N GLY A 30 -48.47 -12.53 -22.48
CA GLY A 30 -48.99 -13.61 -21.63
C GLY A 30 -48.02 -14.74 -21.26
N GLY A 31 -46.69 -14.56 -21.37
CA GLY A 31 -45.73 -15.55 -20.85
C GLY A 31 -45.69 -15.58 -19.32
N LEU A 32 -45.24 -16.70 -18.74
CA LEU A 32 -45.13 -16.88 -17.29
C LEU A 32 -44.05 -15.97 -16.72
N THR A 33 -44.25 -15.53 -15.47
CA THR A 33 -43.24 -14.84 -14.67
C THR A 33 -42.66 -15.80 -13.66
N VAL A 34 -41.34 -15.84 -13.58
CA VAL A 34 -40.60 -16.63 -12.61
C VAL A 34 -39.80 -15.69 -11.75
N THR A 35 -40.08 -15.66 -10.45
CA THR A 35 -39.24 -14.96 -9.48
C THR A 35 -38.40 -15.99 -8.72
N ALA A 36 -37.16 -15.68 -8.39
CA ALA A 36 -36.33 -16.52 -7.55
C ALA A 36 -35.70 -15.66 -6.46
N HIS A 37 -35.75 -16.15 -5.22
CA HIS A 37 -35.11 -15.57 -4.05
C HIS A 37 -33.97 -16.46 -3.57
N PHE A 38 -32.83 -15.87 -3.26
CA PHE A 38 -31.65 -16.57 -2.74
C PHE A 38 -31.10 -15.87 -1.51
N ASP A 39 -30.97 -16.64 -0.44
CA ASP A 39 -30.33 -16.23 0.80
C ASP A 39 -29.38 -17.33 1.29
N TYR A 40 -28.44 -16.98 2.17
CA TYR A 40 -27.55 -17.92 2.83
C TYR A 40 -27.54 -17.66 4.33
N ALA A 41 -27.33 -18.71 5.12
CA ALA A 41 -27.25 -18.58 6.56
C ALA A 41 -25.88 -18.06 7.02
N SER A 42 -25.84 -17.21 8.04
CA SER A 42 -24.61 -16.80 8.75
C SER A 42 -23.81 -18.00 9.28
N GLU A 43 -22.60 -17.76 9.80
CA GLU A 43 -21.73 -18.81 10.37
C GLU A 43 -22.48 -19.67 11.38
N ASP A 44 -23.15 -19.04 12.36
CA ASP A 44 -23.93 -19.68 13.40
C ASP A 44 -25.36 -20.03 12.98
N GLY A 45 -25.76 -19.61 11.77
CA GLY A 45 -27.09 -19.76 11.20
C GLY A 45 -28.19 -18.96 11.90
N SER A 46 -27.82 -17.95 12.70
CA SER A 46 -28.77 -17.06 13.37
C SER A 46 -29.44 -16.06 12.43
N GLU A 47 -28.77 -15.72 11.31
CA GLU A 47 -29.23 -14.74 10.34
C GLU A 47 -29.29 -15.36 8.92
N LEU A 48 -30.19 -14.83 8.09
CA LEU A 48 -30.25 -15.11 6.66
C LEU A 48 -29.88 -13.84 5.89
N LEU A 49 -28.84 -13.94 5.08
CA LEU A 49 -28.26 -12.85 4.32
C LEU A 49 -28.61 -13.01 2.83
N PRO A 50 -29.03 -11.94 2.14
CA PRO A 50 -29.39 -12.04 0.72
C PRO A 50 -28.14 -12.28 -0.14
N CYS A 51 -28.25 -13.17 -1.12
CA CYS A 51 -27.18 -13.34 -2.12
C CYS A 51 -27.23 -12.19 -3.13
N GLN A 52 -26.76 -11.00 -2.76
CA GLN A 52 -26.94 -9.76 -3.52
C GLN A 52 -26.07 -9.65 -4.77
N GLY A 53 -26.64 -9.15 -5.87
CA GLY A 53 -25.90 -8.83 -7.11
C GLY A 53 -25.34 -10.04 -7.85
N ALA A 54 -25.63 -11.26 -7.41
CA ALA A 54 -25.04 -12.49 -7.88
C ALA A 54 -25.67 -12.98 -9.19
N TYR A 55 -24.85 -13.62 -10.02
CA TYR A 55 -25.29 -14.17 -11.29
C TYR A 55 -26.17 -15.41 -11.11
N VAL A 56 -27.32 -15.42 -11.78
CA VAL A 56 -28.30 -16.50 -11.75
C VAL A 56 -28.63 -16.95 -13.17
N GLN A 57 -28.76 -18.27 -13.35
CA GLN A 57 -29.30 -18.89 -14.56
C GLN A 57 -30.60 -19.63 -14.26
N LEU A 58 -31.60 -19.49 -15.14
CA LEU A 58 -32.82 -20.30 -15.13
C LEU A 58 -32.70 -21.39 -16.19
N TRP A 59 -32.68 -22.65 -15.75
CA TRP A 59 -32.56 -23.83 -16.59
C TRP A 59 -33.90 -24.50 -16.81
N MET A 60 -34.09 -25.07 -18.00
CA MET A 60 -35.29 -25.83 -18.35
C MET A 60 -34.92 -27.25 -18.80
N GLU A 61 -35.74 -28.22 -18.42
CA GLU A 61 -35.66 -29.58 -18.93
C GLU A 61 -36.02 -29.63 -20.41
N MET A 62 -35.14 -30.22 -21.22
CA MET A 62 -35.32 -30.39 -22.65
C MET A 62 -35.54 -31.86 -22.98
N ARG A 63 -36.02 -32.15 -24.21
CA ARG A 63 -36.14 -33.55 -24.68
C ARG A 63 -34.81 -34.31 -24.63
N GLN A 64 -33.69 -33.60 -24.71
CA GLN A 64 -32.34 -34.14 -24.57
C GLN A 64 -31.52 -33.19 -23.71
N GLY A 65 -31.41 -33.50 -22.41
CA GLY A 65 -30.64 -32.70 -21.47
C GLY A 65 -31.38 -31.46 -20.99
N GLU A 66 -30.63 -30.39 -20.77
CA GLU A 66 -31.09 -29.18 -20.11
C GLU A 66 -30.54 -27.96 -20.86
N ALA A 67 -31.25 -26.83 -20.81
CA ALA A 67 -30.80 -25.59 -21.44
C ALA A 67 -31.16 -24.35 -20.62
N VAL A 68 -30.22 -23.41 -20.53
CA VAL A 68 -30.46 -22.07 -19.98
C VAL A 68 -31.51 -21.36 -20.82
N GLN A 69 -32.59 -20.91 -20.18
CA GLN A 69 -33.65 -20.12 -20.81
C GLN A 69 -33.49 -18.62 -20.55
N ALA A 70 -32.98 -18.27 -19.37
CA ALA A 70 -32.74 -16.89 -18.98
C ALA A 70 -31.58 -16.81 -17.98
N TYR A 71 -31.02 -15.62 -17.83
CA TYR A 71 -29.99 -15.31 -16.85
C TYR A 71 -30.09 -13.84 -16.43
N GLY A 72 -29.48 -13.49 -15.32
CA GLY A 72 -29.39 -12.12 -14.83
C GLY A 72 -28.68 -12.05 -13.49
N HIS A 73 -28.88 -10.96 -12.75
CA HIS A 73 -28.32 -10.78 -11.42
C HIS A 73 -29.43 -10.53 -10.40
N THR A 74 -29.22 -11.00 -9.17
CA THR A 74 -30.10 -10.67 -8.05
C THR A 74 -30.02 -9.18 -7.70
N ASN A 75 -31.09 -8.64 -7.14
CA ASN A 75 -31.10 -7.29 -6.55
C ASN A 75 -30.51 -7.32 -5.12
N ALA A 76 -30.65 -6.21 -4.39
CA ALA A 76 -30.18 -6.09 -3.00
C ALA A 76 -30.89 -7.04 -2.01
N ASP A 77 -32.11 -7.48 -2.34
CA ASP A 77 -32.89 -8.39 -1.51
C ASP A 77 -32.63 -9.87 -1.87
N GLY A 78 -31.67 -10.16 -2.77
CA GLY A 78 -31.41 -11.53 -3.24
C GLY A 78 -32.45 -12.05 -4.26
N ASP A 79 -33.29 -11.16 -4.79
CA ASP A 79 -34.36 -11.49 -5.73
C ASP A 79 -33.97 -11.27 -7.19
N ILE A 80 -34.45 -12.14 -8.07
CA ILE A 80 -34.40 -11.98 -9.52
C ILE A 80 -35.74 -12.36 -10.15
N THR A 81 -36.15 -11.64 -11.21
CA THR A 81 -37.39 -11.94 -11.94
C THR A 81 -37.14 -12.14 -13.43
N PHE A 82 -37.56 -13.29 -13.95
CA PHE A 82 -37.58 -13.64 -15.36
C PHE A 82 -39.01 -13.55 -15.88
N THR A 83 -39.21 -12.92 -17.05
CA THR A 83 -40.53 -12.74 -17.66
C THR A 83 -40.58 -13.37 -19.05
N GLY A 84 -41.77 -13.77 -19.49
CA GLY A 84 -41.96 -14.36 -20.82
C GLY A 84 -41.60 -15.85 -20.89
N MET A 85 -41.62 -16.56 -19.75
CA MET A 85 -41.27 -17.98 -19.70
C MET A 85 -42.40 -18.86 -20.24
N GLY A 86 -42.05 -19.98 -20.88
CA GLY A 86 -43.00 -20.99 -21.32
C GLY A 86 -43.33 -22.00 -20.20
N GLU A 87 -44.42 -22.76 -20.36
CA GLU A 87 -44.70 -23.89 -19.48
C GLU A 87 -43.60 -24.98 -19.57
N GLY A 88 -43.26 -25.62 -18.46
CA GLY A 88 -42.28 -26.71 -18.43
C GLY A 88 -41.64 -26.91 -17.07
N ASN A 89 -40.62 -27.76 -17.00
CA ASN A 89 -39.91 -28.06 -15.76
C ASN A 89 -38.64 -27.20 -15.70
N TYR A 90 -38.47 -26.45 -14.61
CA TYR A 90 -37.38 -25.49 -14.45
C TYR A 90 -36.69 -25.61 -13.10
N TYR A 91 -35.44 -25.17 -13.03
CA TYR A 91 -34.74 -24.86 -11.79
C TYR A 91 -33.85 -23.63 -11.99
N ALA A 92 -33.54 -22.92 -10.92
CA ALA A 92 -32.61 -21.80 -10.96
C ALA A 92 -31.27 -22.20 -10.33
N VAL A 93 -30.16 -21.72 -10.90
CA VAL A 93 -28.79 -21.90 -10.40
C VAL A 93 -28.22 -20.54 -10.09
N ILE A 94 -27.76 -20.35 -8.86
CA ILE A 94 -27.03 -19.17 -8.43
C ILE A 94 -25.53 -19.51 -8.35
N TYR A 95 -24.69 -18.57 -8.77
CA TYR A 95 -23.24 -18.66 -8.76
C TYR A 95 -22.66 -17.60 -7.82
N ALA A 96 -21.65 -17.95 -7.02
CA ALA A 96 -20.92 -17.01 -6.17
C ALA A 96 -19.99 -16.10 -7.00
N THR A 97 -20.58 -15.31 -7.90
CA THR A 97 -19.90 -14.35 -8.74
C THR A 97 -20.90 -13.35 -9.34
N ASP A 98 -20.43 -12.14 -9.62
CA ASP A 98 -21.10 -11.16 -10.48
C ASP A 98 -20.33 -10.92 -11.79
N TYR A 99 -19.24 -11.66 -12.02
CA TYR A 99 -18.29 -11.52 -13.14
C TYR A 99 -17.67 -10.13 -13.33
N GLN A 100 -17.81 -9.23 -12.35
CA GLN A 100 -17.31 -7.87 -12.41
C GLN A 100 -16.35 -7.57 -11.26
N LEU A 101 -16.80 -7.82 -10.04
CA LEU A 101 -16.11 -7.47 -8.80
C LEU A 101 -15.48 -8.70 -8.16
N VAL A 102 -16.23 -9.82 -8.10
CA VAL A 102 -15.77 -11.03 -7.40
C VAL A 102 -16.20 -12.33 -8.09
N SER A 103 -15.33 -13.34 -8.01
CA SER A 103 -15.65 -14.75 -8.23
C SER A 103 -15.05 -15.60 -7.10
N VAL A 104 -15.87 -16.44 -6.48
CA VAL A 104 -15.39 -17.38 -5.45
C VAL A 104 -15.29 -18.79 -6.04
N MET A 105 -14.07 -19.30 -6.16
CA MET A 105 -13.73 -20.56 -6.80
C MET A 105 -13.48 -21.66 -5.77
N ASN A 106 -14.05 -22.84 -6.02
CA ASN A 106 -13.85 -24.04 -5.20
C ASN A 106 -12.46 -24.63 -5.48
N ALA A 107 -11.48 -24.21 -4.69
CA ALA A 107 -10.09 -24.60 -4.84
C ALA A 107 -9.84 -26.10 -4.56
N SER A 108 -10.76 -26.76 -3.85
CA SER A 108 -10.72 -28.20 -3.58
C SER A 108 -11.08 -29.08 -4.80
N GLN A 109 -11.64 -28.50 -5.85
CA GLN A 109 -12.07 -29.23 -7.05
C GLN A 109 -11.14 -29.00 -8.25
N ILE A 110 -10.97 -30.05 -9.07
CA ILE A 110 -10.19 -29.96 -10.31
C ILE A 110 -10.85 -28.95 -11.24
N GLY A 111 -10.05 -27.99 -11.73
CA GLY A 111 -10.54 -26.90 -12.58
C GLY A 111 -11.16 -25.74 -11.82
N GLN A 112 -11.15 -25.78 -10.48
CA GLN A 112 -11.52 -24.68 -9.58
C GLN A 112 -12.81 -23.97 -10.00
N PRO A 113 -13.93 -24.71 -10.14
CA PRO A 113 -15.18 -24.13 -10.61
C PRO A 113 -15.70 -23.09 -9.60
N ILE A 114 -16.47 -22.13 -10.09
CA ILE A 114 -17.19 -21.18 -9.24
C ILE A 114 -18.20 -21.96 -8.37
N TYR A 115 -18.29 -21.61 -7.10
CA TYR A 115 -19.32 -22.18 -6.22
C TYR A 115 -20.72 -21.89 -6.77
N GLN A 116 -21.58 -22.91 -6.76
CA GLN A 116 -22.93 -22.82 -7.30
C GLN A 116 -23.92 -23.65 -6.49
N TRP A 117 -25.15 -23.16 -6.41
CA TRP A 117 -26.26 -23.86 -5.78
C TRP A 117 -27.47 -23.79 -6.69
N ARG A 118 -28.38 -24.76 -6.54
CA ARG A 118 -29.58 -24.81 -7.36
C ARG A 118 -30.82 -25.09 -6.55
N THR A 119 -31.93 -24.54 -7.01
CA THR A 119 -33.26 -24.86 -6.50
C THR A 119 -33.65 -26.28 -6.89
N GLU A 120 -34.67 -26.82 -6.23
CA GLU A 120 -35.35 -28.01 -6.73
C GLU A 120 -36.06 -27.71 -8.06
N TRP A 121 -36.31 -28.78 -8.82
CA TRP A 121 -37.13 -28.71 -10.02
C TRP A 121 -38.57 -28.28 -9.68
N GLN A 122 -39.12 -27.36 -10.46
CA GLN A 122 -40.53 -26.98 -10.41
C GLN A 122 -41.17 -27.04 -11.79
N ASN A 123 -42.32 -27.71 -11.85
CA ASN A 123 -43.16 -27.75 -13.04
C ASN A 123 -44.05 -26.50 -13.11
N LEU A 124 -43.73 -25.61 -14.04
CA LEU A 124 -44.41 -24.35 -14.26
C LEU A 124 -45.55 -24.51 -15.27
N THR A 125 -46.77 -24.34 -14.77
CA THR A 125 -48.01 -24.16 -15.57
C THR A 125 -48.62 -22.77 -15.36
N THR A 126 -48.11 -22.03 -14.37
CA THR A 126 -48.48 -20.66 -14.00
C THR A 126 -47.23 -19.94 -13.50
N SER A 127 -47.28 -18.61 -13.37
CA SER A 127 -46.19 -17.84 -12.76
C SER A 127 -45.90 -18.35 -11.35
N ALA A 128 -44.63 -18.49 -11.00
CA ALA A 128 -44.22 -19.10 -9.74
C ALA A 128 -43.00 -18.39 -9.14
N ALA A 129 -42.75 -18.69 -7.86
CA ALA A 129 -41.59 -18.25 -7.13
C ALA A 129 -40.73 -19.46 -6.71
N PHE A 130 -39.43 -19.34 -6.94
CA PHE A 130 -38.41 -20.21 -6.39
C PHE A 130 -37.81 -19.53 -5.16
N ALA A 131 -37.43 -20.31 -4.16
CA ALA A 131 -36.67 -19.83 -3.03
C ALA A 131 -35.62 -20.88 -2.68
N LEU A 132 -34.40 -20.44 -2.39
CA LEU A 132 -33.33 -21.29 -1.92
C LEU A 132 -32.58 -20.60 -0.79
N THR A 133 -32.63 -21.21 0.38
CA THR A 133 -31.77 -20.89 1.51
C THR A 133 -30.59 -21.83 1.54
N ILE A 134 -29.38 -21.29 1.45
CA ILE A 134 -28.15 -22.05 1.41
C ILE A 134 -27.66 -22.32 2.84
N LEU A 135 -27.79 -23.58 3.25
CA LEU A 135 -27.44 -24.07 4.59
C LEU A 135 -26.22 -25.00 4.62
N SER A 136 -25.63 -25.31 3.46
CA SER A 136 -24.45 -26.15 3.36
C SER A 136 -23.24 -25.50 4.05
N ASP A 137 -22.25 -26.31 4.44
CA ASP A 137 -20.99 -25.78 4.99
C ASP A 137 -20.22 -24.93 3.96
N ASP A 138 -20.35 -25.26 2.68
CA ASP A 138 -19.82 -24.49 1.55
C ASP A 138 -20.35 -23.05 1.45
N ARG A 139 -21.33 -22.65 2.28
CA ARG A 139 -21.93 -21.31 2.23
C ARG A 139 -20.96 -20.21 2.68
N GLY A 140 -19.83 -20.54 3.32
CA GLY A 140 -18.76 -19.57 3.61
C GLY A 140 -18.27 -18.84 2.35
N ALA A 141 -18.38 -19.46 1.18
CA ALA A 141 -18.12 -18.79 -0.10
C ALA A 141 -18.98 -17.52 -0.31
N TRP A 142 -20.18 -17.44 0.26
CA TRP A 142 -20.99 -16.23 0.20
C TRP A 142 -20.48 -15.12 1.11
N ASN A 143 -19.90 -15.45 2.27
CA ASN A 143 -19.26 -14.46 3.12
C ASN A 143 -18.08 -13.79 2.41
N ALA A 144 -17.24 -14.58 1.72
CA ALA A 144 -16.16 -14.05 0.88
C ALA A 144 -16.67 -13.21 -0.29
N TYR A 145 -17.72 -13.67 -0.97
CA TYR A 145 -18.35 -12.92 -2.05
C TYR A 145 -18.85 -11.55 -1.56
N ASP A 146 -19.59 -11.52 -0.45
CA ASP A 146 -20.17 -10.29 0.10
C ASP A 146 -19.10 -9.33 0.62
N ALA A 147 -18.06 -9.83 1.31
CA ALA A 147 -16.97 -8.99 1.83
C ALA A 147 -16.23 -8.25 0.70
N VAL A 148 -15.79 -8.98 -0.33
CA VAL A 148 -15.09 -8.38 -1.49
C VAL A 148 -15.99 -7.39 -2.22
N ARG A 149 -17.28 -7.73 -2.39
CA ARG A 149 -18.25 -6.85 -3.03
C ARG A 149 -18.49 -5.58 -2.20
N ALA A 150 -18.66 -5.70 -0.88
CA ALA A 150 -18.83 -4.57 0.03
C ALA A 150 -17.63 -3.62 -0.01
N GLY A 151 -16.41 -4.16 0.02
CA GLY A 151 -15.19 -3.36 -0.14
C GLY A 151 -15.15 -2.60 -1.46
N SER A 152 -15.50 -3.27 -2.57
CA SER A 152 -15.56 -2.62 -3.88
C SER A 152 -16.63 -1.53 -3.96
N GLU A 153 -17.81 -1.78 -3.40
CA GLU A 153 -18.92 -0.82 -3.40
C GLU A 153 -18.62 0.40 -2.54
N TRP A 154 -18.03 0.20 -1.35
CA TRP A 154 -17.60 1.29 -0.46
C TRP A 154 -16.63 2.23 -1.17
N LEU A 155 -15.58 1.69 -1.80
CA LEU A 155 -14.57 2.50 -2.46
C LEU A 155 -15.12 3.22 -3.70
N SER A 156 -15.99 2.54 -4.47
CA SER A 156 -16.70 3.17 -5.59
C SER A 156 -17.59 4.32 -5.13
N GLN A 157 -18.22 4.22 -3.96
CA GLN A 157 -19.07 5.28 -3.41
C GLN A 157 -18.23 6.43 -2.84
N LYS A 158 -17.13 6.12 -2.14
CA LYS A 158 -16.29 7.11 -1.46
C LYS A 158 -15.47 7.95 -2.44
N VAL A 159 -14.91 7.34 -3.48
CA VAL A 159 -13.93 8.00 -4.37
C VAL A 159 -14.16 7.74 -5.86
N ASN A 160 -15.28 7.12 -6.24
CA ASN A 160 -15.63 6.82 -7.65
C ASN A 160 -14.53 6.02 -8.37
N TRP A 161 -13.90 5.09 -7.66
CA TRP A 161 -12.89 4.19 -8.19
C TRP A 161 -13.36 2.74 -8.12
N THR A 162 -13.02 1.95 -9.14
CA THR A 162 -13.31 0.52 -9.22
C THR A 162 -12.10 -0.21 -9.80
N ARG A 163 -11.94 -1.48 -9.45
CA ARG A 163 -10.91 -2.35 -10.03
C ARG A 163 -11.51 -3.50 -10.84
N SER A 164 -10.64 -4.20 -11.55
CA SER A 164 -10.95 -5.49 -12.16
C SER A 164 -11.29 -6.55 -11.12
N LEU A 165 -12.03 -7.57 -11.58
CA LEU A 165 -12.41 -8.80 -10.86
C LEU A 165 -11.30 -9.30 -9.91
N VAL A 166 -11.68 -9.63 -8.67
CA VAL A 166 -10.86 -10.41 -7.74
C VAL A 166 -11.37 -11.85 -7.69
N THR A 167 -10.46 -12.80 -7.74
CA THR A 167 -10.79 -14.23 -7.56
C THR A 167 -10.44 -14.67 -6.15
N VAL A 168 -11.43 -15.16 -5.40
CA VAL A 168 -11.19 -15.80 -4.09
C VAL A 168 -11.11 -17.31 -4.31
N TYR A 169 -9.99 -17.92 -3.95
CA TYR A 169 -9.81 -19.37 -3.94
C TYR A 169 -10.07 -19.90 -2.54
N TRP A 170 -11.12 -20.72 -2.39
CA TRP A 170 -11.49 -21.28 -1.10
C TRP A 170 -11.96 -22.74 -1.22
N PRO A 171 -11.61 -23.61 -0.26
CA PRO A 171 -10.51 -23.45 0.71
C PRO A 171 -9.15 -23.66 0.03
N MET A 172 -8.18 -22.79 0.32
CA MET A 172 -6.83 -22.80 -0.25
C MET A 172 -5.82 -22.37 0.82
N GLU A 173 -4.65 -23.04 0.83
CA GLU A 173 -3.54 -22.77 1.76
C GLU A 173 -3.90 -22.89 3.26
N ASP A 174 -2.96 -22.52 4.13
CA ASP A 174 -3.08 -22.60 5.60
C ASP A 174 -3.28 -21.21 6.25
N TRP A 175 -3.08 -20.13 5.49
CA TRP A 175 -3.20 -18.75 5.95
C TRP A 175 -3.80 -17.85 4.85
N PRO A 176 -4.65 -16.87 5.19
CA PRO A 176 -5.16 -15.91 4.21
C PRO A 176 -4.01 -15.13 3.56
N HIS A 177 -4.07 -14.93 2.23
CA HIS A 177 -3.07 -14.12 1.54
C HIS A 177 -3.56 -13.59 0.19
N SER A 178 -3.28 -12.32 -0.06
CA SER A 178 -3.52 -11.64 -1.33
C SER A 178 -2.35 -11.75 -2.32
N HIS A 179 -2.65 -12.14 -3.56
CA HIS A 179 -1.72 -12.07 -4.69
C HIS A 179 -2.02 -10.88 -5.61
N GLY A 180 -2.76 -9.88 -5.12
CA GLY A 180 -3.12 -8.68 -5.84
C GLY A 180 -4.39 -8.79 -6.68
N ASP A 181 -4.52 -9.81 -7.54
CA ASP A 181 -5.75 -10.09 -8.32
C ASP A 181 -6.53 -11.32 -7.83
N SER A 182 -5.99 -12.01 -6.82
CA SER A 182 -6.64 -13.14 -6.16
C SER A 182 -6.34 -13.18 -4.67
N ILE A 183 -7.22 -13.83 -3.93
CA ILE A 183 -7.09 -14.08 -2.49
C ILE A 183 -7.14 -15.59 -2.29
N ASP A 184 -6.12 -16.15 -1.66
CA ASP A 184 -6.14 -17.51 -1.17
C ASP A 184 -6.68 -17.49 0.26
N MET A 185 -7.75 -18.27 0.50
CA MET A 185 -8.45 -18.26 1.78
C MET A 185 -8.55 -19.68 2.34
N PRO A 186 -8.04 -19.96 3.55
CA PRO A 186 -8.19 -21.26 4.18
C PRO A 186 -9.63 -21.51 4.67
N GLU A 187 -9.97 -22.76 4.95
CA GLU A 187 -11.23 -23.09 5.63
C GLU A 187 -11.25 -22.53 7.06
N SER A 188 -10.15 -22.74 7.78
CA SER A 188 -9.90 -22.28 9.13
C SER A 188 -8.41 -22.11 9.36
N THR A 189 -8.00 -21.20 10.24
CA THR A 189 -6.64 -21.18 10.80
C THR A 189 -6.60 -22.02 12.09
N ALA A 190 -5.44 -22.09 12.74
CA ALA A 190 -5.31 -22.71 14.06
C ALA A 190 -6.21 -22.04 15.12
N ASP A 191 -6.59 -20.79 14.91
CA ASP A 191 -7.18 -19.92 15.93
C ASP A 191 -8.64 -19.53 15.63
N TYR A 192 -9.08 -19.55 14.36
CA TYR A 192 -10.45 -19.14 13.98
C TYR A 192 -10.91 -19.70 12.61
N ALA A 193 -12.22 -19.59 12.33
CA ALA A 193 -12.80 -19.96 11.03
C ALA A 193 -12.60 -18.84 10.00
N ALA A 194 -11.46 -18.88 9.30
CA ALA A 194 -10.98 -17.79 8.44
C ALA A 194 -11.99 -17.26 7.43
N ILE A 195 -12.73 -18.14 6.77
CA ILE A 195 -13.71 -17.74 5.75
C ILE A 195 -14.87 -16.90 6.29
N TRP A 196 -15.16 -17.02 7.59
CA TRP A 196 -16.23 -16.28 8.27
C TRP A 196 -15.73 -14.97 8.88
N ASP A 197 -14.42 -14.76 8.92
CA ASP A 197 -13.81 -13.53 9.38
C ASP A 197 -13.84 -12.49 8.25
N THR A 198 -14.85 -11.62 8.31
CA THR A 198 -15.05 -10.55 7.31
C THR A 198 -13.93 -9.51 7.38
N ASP A 199 -13.32 -9.29 8.56
CA ASP A 199 -12.25 -8.32 8.73
C ASP A 199 -11.01 -8.79 7.96
N VAL A 200 -10.67 -10.08 8.09
CA VAL A 200 -9.57 -10.72 7.33
C VAL A 200 -9.83 -10.69 5.82
N LEU A 201 -11.04 -11.03 5.36
CA LEU A 201 -11.39 -10.97 3.94
C LEU A 201 -11.23 -9.55 3.36
N LEU A 202 -11.65 -8.53 4.11
CA LEU A 202 -11.51 -7.14 3.72
C LEU A 202 -10.06 -6.66 3.77
N HIS A 203 -9.25 -7.15 4.72
CA HIS A 203 -7.81 -6.89 4.79
C HIS A 203 -7.12 -7.38 3.52
N GLU A 204 -7.33 -8.65 3.15
CA GLU A 204 -6.77 -9.22 1.92
C GLU A 204 -7.28 -8.53 0.65
N TYR A 205 -8.54 -8.07 0.67
CA TYR A 205 -9.06 -7.24 -0.40
C TYR A 205 -8.46 -5.84 -0.42
N GLY A 206 -8.11 -5.26 0.73
CA GLY A 206 -7.34 -4.02 0.85
C GLY A 206 -6.01 -4.12 0.14
N HIS A 207 -5.29 -5.23 0.31
CA HIS A 207 -4.09 -5.55 -0.48
C HIS A 207 -4.37 -5.62 -1.98
N CYS A 208 -5.47 -6.26 -2.38
CA CYS A 208 -5.90 -6.26 -3.78
C CYS A 208 -6.11 -4.83 -4.30
N VAL A 209 -6.77 -3.97 -3.53
CA VAL A 209 -6.99 -2.57 -3.92
C VAL A 209 -5.67 -1.85 -4.14
N MET A 210 -4.72 -1.95 -3.20
CA MET A 210 -3.41 -1.32 -3.33
C MET A 210 -2.70 -1.80 -4.61
N TYR A 211 -2.65 -3.12 -4.84
CA TYR A 211 -2.00 -3.70 -6.01
C TYR A 211 -2.52 -3.10 -7.33
N ASN A 212 -3.85 -3.03 -7.49
CA ASN A 212 -4.45 -2.52 -8.72
C ASN A 212 -4.33 -1.01 -8.85
N ALA A 213 -4.51 -0.25 -7.75
CA ALA A 213 -4.34 1.19 -7.72
C ALA A 213 -2.93 1.62 -8.16
N ARG A 214 -1.92 0.82 -7.84
CA ARG A 214 -0.52 1.01 -8.24
C ARG A 214 -0.19 0.51 -9.64
N GLY A 215 -1.14 -0.07 -10.37
CA GLY A 215 -0.90 -0.58 -11.73
C GLY A 215 -0.26 -1.97 -11.77
N GLY A 216 -0.47 -2.79 -10.75
CA GLY A 216 -0.13 -4.22 -10.74
C GLY A 216 1.17 -4.58 -10.02
N TYR A 217 1.53 -3.85 -8.96
CA TYR A 217 2.65 -4.19 -8.09
C TYR A 217 2.45 -3.67 -6.67
N PHE A 218 3.07 -4.33 -5.69
CA PHE A 218 3.17 -3.87 -4.30
C PHE A 218 4.44 -3.03 -4.08
N PRO A 219 4.47 -2.14 -3.07
CA PRO A 219 5.74 -1.59 -2.57
C PRO A 219 6.80 -2.68 -2.36
N ASP A 220 8.07 -2.33 -2.51
CA ASP A 220 9.18 -3.21 -2.12
C ASP A 220 9.18 -3.36 -0.59
N ILE A 221 8.61 -4.46 -0.11
CA ILE A 221 8.52 -4.78 1.32
C ILE A 221 9.63 -5.74 1.75
N VAL A 222 10.09 -5.58 2.99
CA VAL A 222 10.84 -6.62 3.70
C VAL A 222 9.86 -7.29 4.66
N PRO A 223 9.37 -8.51 4.34
CA PRO A 223 8.34 -9.15 5.14
C PRO A 223 8.80 -9.42 6.57
N VAL A 224 7.91 -9.16 7.53
CA VAL A 224 8.06 -9.55 8.93
C VAL A 224 7.03 -10.65 9.22
N ASP A 225 7.47 -11.76 9.80
CA ASP A 225 6.60 -12.90 10.11
C ASP A 225 7.04 -13.59 11.43
N PRO A 226 6.12 -13.81 12.40
CA PRO A 226 4.78 -13.24 12.46
C PRO A 226 4.85 -11.71 12.72
N HIS A 227 3.82 -10.99 12.27
CA HIS A 227 3.62 -9.58 12.58
C HIS A 227 2.20 -9.33 13.10
N TYR A 228 1.99 -8.12 13.59
CA TYR A 228 0.81 -7.66 14.33
C TYR A 228 0.74 -6.15 14.18
N LEU A 229 -0.44 -5.55 14.41
CA LEU A 229 -0.65 -4.10 14.30
C LEU A 229 0.30 -3.23 15.14
N ASP A 230 0.90 -3.79 16.19
CA ASP A 230 1.87 -3.12 17.08
C ASP A 230 3.33 -3.58 16.87
N SER A 231 3.61 -4.27 15.76
CA SER A 231 4.96 -4.69 15.35
C SER A 231 5.72 -3.53 14.70
N VAL A 232 6.96 -3.31 15.14
CA VAL A 232 7.91 -2.47 14.41
C VAL A 232 8.47 -3.27 13.24
N SER A 233 8.34 -2.73 12.04
CA SER A 233 8.71 -3.41 10.79
C SER A 233 9.64 -2.53 9.92
N SER A 234 9.18 -2.11 8.75
CA SER A 234 9.82 -1.11 7.88
C SER A 234 8.75 -0.15 7.39
N ALA A 235 9.12 1.05 6.97
CA ALA A 235 8.13 2.05 6.56
C ALA A 235 7.24 1.60 5.38
N THR A 236 7.79 0.79 4.45
CA THR A 236 7.02 0.23 3.35
C THR A 236 6.09 -0.90 3.82
N PHE A 237 6.57 -1.78 4.71
CA PHE A 237 5.74 -2.85 5.27
C PHE A 237 4.58 -2.30 6.11
N ALA A 238 4.87 -1.36 7.01
CA ALA A 238 3.88 -0.68 7.83
C ALA A 238 2.80 0.02 6.99
N PHE A 239 3.20 0.64 5.86
CA PHE A 239 2.26 1.28 4.96
C PHE A 239 1.33 0.29 4.26
N VAL A 240 1.86 -0.87 3.83
CA VAL A 240 1.10 -1.92 3.14
C VAL A 240 0.05 -2.56 4.07
N GLU A 241 0.47 -3.07 5.23
CA GLU A 241 -0.46 -3.72 6.17
C GLU A 241 -1.37 -2.72 6.87
N GLY A 242 -0.86 -1.53 7.24
CA GLY A 242 -1.67 -0.48 7.85
C GLY A 242 -2.78 0.03 6.92
N TRP A 243 -2.54 0.08 5.61
CA TRP A 243 -3.59 0.36 4.63
C TRP A 243 -4.67 -0.73 4.62
N ALA A 244 -4.28 -2.00 4.60
CA ALA A 244 -5.21 -3.12 4.56
C ALA A 244 -6.09 -3.19 5.81
N GLU A 245 -5.52 -2.95 6.99
CA GLU A 245 -6.25 -2.87 8.25
C GLU A 245 -7.23 -1.69 8.26
N PHE A 246 -6.77 -0.50 7.89
CA PHE A 246 -7.61 0.68 7.75
C PHE A 246 -8.79 0.39 6.81
N PHE A 247 -8.52 -0.24 5.66
CA PHE A 247 -9.54 -0.52 4.66
C PHE A 247 -10.64 -1.43 5.22
N ALA A 248 -10.28 -2.48 5.97
CA ALA A 248 -11.24 -3.37 6.63
C ALA A 248 -12.12 -2.62 7.64
N CYS A 249 -11.54 -1.74 8.45
CA CYS A 249 -12.26 -0.88 9.38
C CYS A 249 -13.19 0.12 8.66
N ALA A 250 -12.70 0.75 7.60
CA ALA A 250 -13.40 1.77 6.83
C ALA A 250 -14.67 1.23 6.15
N VAL A 251 -14.59 0.04 5.56
CA VAL A 251 -15.74 -0.62 4.91
C VAL A 251 -16.82 -0.98 5.90
N ARG A 252 -16.45 -1.42 7.11
CA ARG A 252 -17.38 -1.76 8.19
C ARG A 252 -17.91 -0.54 8.94
N ASN A 253 -17.33 0.64 8.69
CA ASN A 253 -17.62 1.86 9.41
C ASN A 253 -17.46 1.65 10.93
N SER A 254 -16.33 1.06 11.33
CA SER A 254 -16.01 0.72 12.72
C SER A 254 -14.51 0.88 12.96
N SER A 255 -14.13 1.65 13.99
CA SER A 255 -12.74 1.83 14.41
C SER A 255 -12.16 0.62 15.14
N ALA A 256 -12.97 -0.39 15.47
CA ALA A 256 -12.50 -1.61 16.11
C ALA A 256 -11.76 -2.53 15.12
N ALA A 257 -10.43 -2.45 15.14
CA ALA A 257 -9.51 -3.32 14.38
C ALA A 257 -9.48 -4.76 14.92
N SER A 258 -9.69 -4.94 16.23
CA SER A 258 -9.89 -6.27 16.83
C SER A 258 -10.71 -6.16 18.12
N ALA A 259 -11.01 -7.31 18.76
CA ALA A 259 -11.69 -7.34 20.05
C ALA A 259 -11.00 -6.53 21.16
N PHE A 260 -9.71 -6.19 21.00
CA PHE A 260 -8.91 -5.47 22.00
C PHE A 260 -8.20 -4.23 21.47
N THR A 261 -8.35 -3.90 20.17
CA THR A 261 -7.63 -2.80 19.53
C THR A 261 -8.59 -1.90 18.75
N ASN A 262 -8.27 -0.61 18.71
CA ASN A 262 -9.10 0.42 18.08
C ASN A 262 -8.20 1.42 17.36
N LEU A 263 -8.51 1.73 16.11
CA LEU A 263 -7.73 2.65 15.26
C LEU A 263 -7.66 4.08 15.80
N GLU A 264 -8.55 4.48 16.69
CA GLU A 264 -8.50 5.75 17.45
C GLU A 264 -7.41 5.78 18.52
N SER A 265 -6.77 4.63 18.76
CA SER A 265 -5.81 4.50 19.84
C SER A 265 -4.38 4.54 19.36
N THR A 266 -3.58 5.36 20.01
CA THR A 266 -2.12 5.36 19.89
C THR A 266 -1.45 4.16 20.56
N VAL A 267 -2.22 3.20 21.12
CA VAL A 267 -1.68 1.99 21.77
C VAL A 267 -0.73 1.22 20.85
N TYR A 268 -0.90 1.26 19.53
CA TYR A 268 0.02 0.63 18.58
C TYR A 268 1.45 1.20 18.66
N ALA A 269 1.56 2.52 18.89
CA ALA A 269 2.84 3.21 19.01
C ALA A 269 3.27 3.44 20.48
N ASP A 270 2.36 3.35 21.46
CA ASP A 270 2.65 3.72 22.86
C ASP A 270 2.71 2.55 23.84
N SER A 271 2.16 1.39 23.49
CA SER A 271 1.87 0.33 24.46
C SER A 271 3.12 -0.41 24.93
N PRO A 272 3.24 -0.75 26.23
CA PRO A 272 4.28 -1.65 26.74
C PRO A 272 4.12 -3.11 26.28
N PHE A 273 3.06 -3.40 25.53
CA PHE A 273 2.71 -4.72 25.00
C PHE A 273 3.01 -4.90 23.51
N GLY A 274 3.46 -3.84 22.83
CA GLY A 274 3.78 -3.90 21.41
C GLY A 274 4.95 -4.83 21.12
N HIS A 275 4.90 -5.51 19.97
CA HIS A 275 6.00 -6.34 19.51
C HIS A 275 7.25 -5.53 19.09
N GLY A 276 7.20 -4.20 19.15
CA GLY A 276 8.35 -3.30 19.01
C GLY A 276 9.19 -3.09 20.28
N THR A 277 10.32 -2.40 20.11
CA THR A 277 11.26 -2.09 21.20
C THR A 277 10.75 -0.94 22.05
N VAL A 278 10.63 -1.16 23.37
CA VAL A 278 10.26 -0.13 24.35
C VAL A 278 11.07 1.16 24.17
N GLY A 279 10.39 2.25 23.79
CA GLY A 279 10.96 3.61 23.77
C GLY A 279 11.49 4.08 22.42
N ASP A 280 11.24 3.34 21.35
CA ASP A 280 11.60 3.72 19.97
C ASP A 280 10.43 3.35 19.04
N TRP A 281 9.38 4.19 19.05
CA TRP A 281 8.17 3.94 18.26
C TRP A 281 8.01 5.07 17.26
N ASP A 282 8.85 5.04 16.23
CA ASP A 282 8.61 5.78 15.01
C ASP A 282 7.34 5.25 14.35
N GLY A 283 6.27 6.06 14.36
CA GLY A 283 4.98 5.71 13.78
C GLY A 283 5.07 5.31 12.30
N SER A 284 6.10 5.77 11.59
CA SER A 284 6.33 5.40 10.19
C SER A 284 6.60 3.91 10.00
N MET A 285 7.03 3.19 11.04
CA MET A 285 7.40 1.77 10.97
C MET A 285 6.39 0.83 11.66
N VAL A 286 5.20 1.33 12.04
CA VAL A 286 4.17 0.56 12.76
C VAL A 286 2.86 0.56 11.99
N GLU A 287 2.35 -0.62 11.67
CA GLU A 287 1.16 -0.84 10.82
C GLU A 287 -0.09 -0.17 11.42
N GLY A 288 -0.33 -0.36 12.71
CA GLY A 288 -1.46 0.24 13.42
C GLY A 288 -1.36 1.76 13.56
N ALA A 289 -0.14 2.32 13.55
CA ALA A 289 0.07 3.78 13.54
C ALA A 289 -0.28 4.38 12.17
N VAL A 290 0.09 3.69 11.08
CA VAL A 290 -0.38 4.02 9.73
C VAL A 290 -1.91 3.95 9.66
N ALA A 291 -2.51 2.86 10.15
CA ALA A 291 -3.96 2.68 10.13
C ALA A 291 -4.70 3.75 10.95
N ASN A 292 -4.14 4.17 12.10
CA ASN A 292 -4.67 5.28 12.90
C ASN A 292 -4.70 6.59 12.10
N VAL A 293 -3.60 7.01 11.47
CA VAL A 293 -3.59 8.24 10.65
C VAL A 293 -4.61 8.17 9.52
N LEU A 294 -4.74 7.03 8.84
CA LEU A 294 -5.71 6.87 7.76
C LEU A 294 -7.16 6.92 8.25
N TRP A 295 -7.42 6.36 9.42
CA TRP A 295 -8.71 6.42 10.09
C TRP A 295 -9.09 7.87 10.41
N ASP A 296 -8.19 8.61 11.08
CA ASP A 296 -8.34 10.03 11.42
C ASP A 296 -8.53 10.95 10.18
N ILE A 297 -7.99 10.54 9.02
CA ILE A 297 -8.21 11.24 7.74
C ILE A 297 -9.63 11.02 7.21
N LEU A 298 -10.24 9.87 7.52
CA LEU A 298 -11.52 9.41 6.98
C LEU A 298 -12.74 9.83 7.81
N ASP A 299 -12.67 9.64 9.11
CA ASP A 299 -13.83 9.51 9.99
C ASP A 299 -14.31 10.84 10.61
N GLY A 300 -13.44 11.85 10.64
CA GLY A 300 -13.78 13.24 10.85
C GLY A 300 -13.28 13.81 12.17
N THR A 301 -14.09 14.63 12.84
CA THR A 301 -13.73 15.27 14.12
C THR A 301 -14.60 14.80 15.30
N SER A 302 -15.15 13.59 15.20
CA SER A 302 -16.09 13.05 16.19
C SER A 302 -15.34 12.63 17.47
N GLU A 303 -16.00 12.66 18.62
CA GLU A 303 -15.40 12.15 19.88
C GLU A 303 -16.06 10.83 20.33
N ALA A 304 -17.02 10.32 19.56
CA ALA A 304 -17.94 9.25 19.96
C ALA A 304 -17.47 7.83 19.56
N ASP A 305 -16.56 7.78 18.61
CA ASP A 305 -15.74 6.67 18.09
C ASP A 305 -14.54 6.35 19.01
N ARG A 306 -14.08 7.34 19.79
CA ARG A 306 -13.00 7.15 20.77
C ARG A 306 -13.31 6.07 21.80
N PRO A 307 -12.34 5.19 22.12
CA PRO A 307 -12.43 4.34 23.30
C PRO A 307 -12.64 5.20 24.55
N TYR A 308 -13.51 4.78 25.48
CA TYR A 308 -13.82 5.54 26.71
C TYR A 308 -12.59 5.89 27.58
N TRP A 309 -11.47 5.20 27.39
CA TRP A 309 -10.20 5.44 28.08
C TRP A 309 -9.21 6.33 27.31
N ALA A 310 -9.46 6.61 26.02
CA ALA A 310 -8.70 7.57 25.24
C ALA A 310 -9.23 8.98 25.53
N THR A 311 -8.44 9.78 26.25
CA THR A 311 -8.81 11.15 26.63
C THR A 311 -8.17 12.22 25.74
N ASP A 312 -7.41 11.80 24.72
CA ASP A 312 -6.72 12.72 23.82
C ASP A 312 -7.65 13.15 22.67
N VAL A 313 -7.54 14.41 22.27
CA VAL A 313 -8.34 15.06 21.21
C VAL A 313 -7.52 15.24 19.92
N LEU A 314 -6.32 14.63 19.86
CA LEU A 314 -5.37 14.85 18.77
C LEU A 314 -5.66 13.99 17.52
N GLY A 315 -6.39 12.89 17.61
CA GLY A 315 -6.79 12.06 16.46
C GLY A 315 -7.87 12.70 15.57
N ASP A 316 -8.81 13.43 16.16
CA ASP A 316 -10.02 13.86 15.42
C ASP A 316 -9.95 15.33 14.99
N GLN A 317 -8.88 15.70 14.29
CA GLN A 317 -8.66 17.09 13.86
C GLN A 317 -8.96 17.34 12.39
N VAL A 318 -9.15 16.28 11.60
CA VAL A 318 -9.27 16.35 10.14
C VAL A 318 -10.68 15.93 9.71
N ASP A 319 -11.45 16.85 9.15
CA ASP A 319 -12.79 16.56 8.64
C ASP A 319 -12.73 16.05 7.17
N ASP A 320 -12.91 14.74 6.99
CA ASP A 320 -13.07 14.01 5.71
C ASP A 320 -12.10 14.44 4.59
N ARG A 321 -10.81 14.21 4.81
CA ARG A 321 -9.76 14.45 3.79
C ARG A 321 -9.36 13.19 3.02
N PHE A 322 -10.12 12.11 3.14
CA PHE A 322 -9.83 10.86 2.44
C PHE A 322 -9.71 11.01 0.92
N SER A 323 -10.48 11.92 0.30
CA SER A 323 -10.36 12.19 -1.14
C SER A 323 -8.99 12.75 -1.55
N ILE A 324 -8.34 13.53 -0.68
CA ILE A 324 -7.00 14.06 -0.90
C ILE A 324 -5.98 12.93 -0.78
N PHE A 325 -6.06 12.14 0.30
CA PHE A 325 -5.25 10.94 0.47
C PHE A 325 -5.36 10.01 -0.73
N TRP A 326 -6.59 9.72 -1.18
CA TRP A 326 -6.83 8.84 -2.31
C TRP A 326 -6.22 9.37 -3.61
N SER A 327 -6.29 10.69 -3.85
CA SER A 327 -5.63 11.33 -4.99
C SER A 327 -4.12 11.08 -4.98
N ILE A 328 -3.47 11.28 -3.83
CA ILE A 328 -2.05 10.99 -3.64
C ILE A 328 -1.76 9.51 -3.90
N PHE A 329 -2.59 8.64 -3.32
CA PHE A 329 -2.45 7.18 -3.40
C PHE A 329 -2.43 6.67 -4.85
N ILE A 330 -3.27 7.22 -5.74
CA ILE A 330 -3.39 6.75 -7.14
C ILE A 330 -2.56 7.55 -8.16
N HIS A 331 -2.15 8.78 -7.84
CA HIS A 331 -1.43 9.64 -8.79
C HIS A 331 0.06 9.76 -8.48
N ASP A 332 0.42 9.83 -7.20
CA ASP A 332 1.81 9.98 -6.75
C ASP A 332 2.42 8.64 -6.32
N VAL A 333 1.57 7.63 -6.07
CA VAL A 333 1.93 6.21 -5.86
C VAL A 333 2.95 6.04 -4.70
N PRO A 334 2.65 6.57 -3.50
CA PRO A 334 3.57 6.61 -2.36
C PRO A 334 4.01 5.22 -1.92
N ASP A 335 5.27 5.01 -1.54
CA ASP A 335 5.75 3.74 -1.00
C ASP A 335 5.62 3.69 0.53
N THR A 336 5.51 4.85 1.17
CA THR A 336 5.45 5.03 2.62
C THR A 336 4.45 6.12 3.02
N MET A 337 4.09 6.17 4.31
CA MET A 337 3.30 7.28 4.84
C MET A 337 4.09 8.61 4.87
N ASP A 338 5.43 8.57 4.86
CA ASP A 338 6.27 9.76 4.70
C ASP A 338 6.18 10.35 3.29
N ASP A 339 6.00 9.52 2.27
CA ASP A 339 5.72 9.97 0.91
C ASP A 339 4.34 10.63 0.85
N VAL A 340 3.32 10.03 1.48
CA VAL A 340 1.97 10.62 1.59
C VAL A 340 2.04 12.01 2.19
N TRP A 341 2.75 12.16 3.32
CA TRP A 341 3.01 13.46 3.93
C TRP A 341 3.68 14.40 2.93
N SER A 342 4.77 13.98 2.29
CA SER A 342 5.54 14.81 1.35
C SER A 342 4.69 15.34 0.19
N TYR A 343 3.83 14.49 -0.40
CA TYR A 343 2.96 14.85 -1.52
C TYR A 343 1.75 15.70 -1.13
N TRP A 344 1.44 15.84 0.17
CA TRP A 344 0.33 16.66 0.63
C TRP A 344 0.62 18.16 0.46
N GLU A 345 -0.06 18.86 -0.44
CA GLU A 345 0.26 20.28 -0.74
C GLU A 345 -0.14 21.24 0.40
N ASP A 346 -1.35 21.11 0.94
CA ASP A 346 -1.91 22.03 1.94
C ASP A 346 -1.80 21.48 3.37
N LYS A 347 -0.58 21.18 3.81
CA LYS A 347 -0.32 20.74 5.19
C LYS A 347 -0.69 21.84 6.18
N ASP A 348 -1.52 21.52 7.18
CA ASP A 348 -1.92 22.43 8.25
C ASP A 348 -1.71 21.80 9.63
N GLN A 349 -1.98 22.58 10.67
CA GLN A 349 -1.80 22.15 12.06
C GLN A 349 -2.70 20.96 12.42
N ALA A 350 -3.86 20.83 11.77
CA ALA A 350 -4.76 19.70 11.97
C ALA A 350 -4.16 18.40 11.41
N LEU A 351 -3.66 18.42 10.17
CA LEU A 351 -2.95 17.28 9.60
C LEU A 351 -1.70 16.93 10.40
N LEU A 352 -0.93 17.93 10.83
CA LEU A 352 0.24 17.71 11.67
C LEU A 352 -0.15 17.02 12.99
N ALA A 353 -1.24 17.42 13.63
CA ALA A 353 -1.67 16.86 14.90
C ALA A 353 -1.96 15.36 14.85
N ILE A 354 -2.63 14.88 13.79
CA ILE A 354 -2.94 13.44 13.66
C ILE A 354 -1.67 12.61 13.40
N PHE A 355 -0.72 13.14 12.63
CA PHE A 355 0.58 12.49 12.42
C PHE A 355 1.39 12.42 13.73
N LEU A 356 1.45 13.51 14.49
CA LEU A 356 2.12 13.54 15.80
C LEU A 356 1.42 12.62 16.82
N HIS A 357 0.09 12.54 16.77
CA HIS A 357 -0.71 11.63 17.59
C HIS A 357 -0.28 10.18 17.36
N ALA A 358 -0.09 9.79 16.10
CA ALA A 358 0.41 8.48 15.69
C ALA A 358 1.95 8.31 15.78
N ARG A 359 2.68 9.24 16.42
CA ARG A 359 4.15 9.22 16.60
C ARG A 359 4.97 9.33 15.31
N PHE A 360 4.44 9.95 14.27
CA PHE A 360 5.25 10.39 13.13
C PHE A 360 5.99 11.67 13.49
N ASP A 361 7.32 11.69 13.35
CA ASP A 361 8.13 12.88 13.60
C ASP A 361 8.05 13.85 12.41
N LYS A 362 7.05 14.74 12.43
CA LYS A 362 6.74 15.71 11.37
C LYS A 362 6.66 17.13 11.92
N ASP A 363 6.87 18.10 11.03
CA ASP A 363 6.71 19.52 11.32
C ASP A 363 6.39 20.31 10.04
N LEU A 364 6.03 21.59 10.21
CA LEU A 364 5.71 22.52 9.10
C LEU A 364 6.77 23.63 8.92
N SER A 365 7.82 23.60 9.71
CA SER A 365 8.88 24.60 9.68
C SER A 365 9.80 24.32 8.49
N LEU A 366 10.29 25.38 7.83
CA LEU A 366 11.23 25.19 6.73
C LEU A 366 12.67 25.20 7.29
N PRO A 367 13.55 24.30 6.82
CA PRO A 367 14.96 24.38 7.14
C PRO A 367 15.58 25.63 6.54
N THR A 368 16.72 26.04 7.08
CA THR A 368 17.58 27.06 6.48
C THR A 368 18.61 26.43 5.54
N ASN A 369 18.90 27.12 4.43
CA ASN A 369 19.96 26.71 3.51
C ASN A 369 21.35 26.91 4.12
N PRO A 370 22.37 26.17 3.66
CA PRO A 370 23.76 26.39 4.07
C PRO A 370 24.18 27.85 3.88
N ASP A 371 24.88 28.42 4.85
CA ASP A 371 25.36 29.80 4.84
C ASP A 371 26.87 29.92 4.62
N TRP A 372 27.57 28.78 4.57
CA TRP A 372 29.01 28.72 4.36
C TRP A 372 29.42 27.49 3.54
N TYR A 373 30.46 27.66 2.72
CA TYR A 373 31.05 26.59 1.92
C TYR A 373 32.57 26.76 1.77
N TRP A 374 33.24 25.69 1.37
CA TRP A 374 34.61 25.66 0.89
C TRP A 374 34.67 24.93 -0.45
N SER A 375 35.65 25.26 -1.29
CA SER A 375 35.92 24.57 -2.55
C SER A 375 37.42 24.42 -2.79
N ASP A 376 37.80 23.40 -3.55
CA ASP A 376 39.14 23.27 -4.12
C ASP A 376 39.36 24.15 -5.36
N HIS A 377 38.31 24.84 -5.84
CA HIS A 377 38.34 25.81 -6.92
C HIS A 377 38.08 27.22 -6.40
N ASP A 378 38.87 28.18 -6.88
CA ASP A 378 38.66 29.60 -6.60
C ASP A 378 37.49 30.17 -7.42
N GLU A 379 36.66 30.99 -6.77
CA GLU A 379 35.56 31.66 -7.47
C GLU A 379 36.06 32.67 -8.49
N ASN A 380 35.40 32.73 -9.64
CA ASN A 380 35.73 33.64 -10.76
C ASN A 380 37.13 33.41 -11.39
N GLU A 381 37.85 32.36 -11.00
CA GLU A 381 39.11 31.98 -11.62
C GLU A 381 38.91 30.79 -12.56
N THR A 382 39.65 30.79 -13.68
CA THR A 382 39.60 29.68 -14.64
C THR A 382 40.49 28.55 -14.17
N SER A 383 39.90 27.39 -13.91
CA SER A 383 40.61 26.15 -13.61
C SER A 383 40.81 25.30 -14.87
N LEU A 384 41.94 24.61 -14.94
CA LEU A 384 42.20 23.54 -15.92
C LEU A 384 42.00 22.14 -15.32
N ASP A 385 41.62 22.07 -14.05
CA ASP A 385 41.08 20.87 -13.45
C ASP A 385 39.57 20.81 -13.72
N SER A 386 39.09 19.65 -14.18
CA SER A 386 37.67 19.41 -14.45
C SER A 386 36.94 18.77 -13.27
N SER A 387 37.67 18.31 -12.24
CA SER A 387 37.12 17.69 -11.04
C SER A 387 37.05 18.71 -9.91
N ILE A 388 35.85 19.15 -9.56
CA ILE A 388 35.62 20.13 -8.48
C ILE A 388 35.03 19.43 -7.26
N THR A 389 35.57 19.74 -6.08
CA THR A 389 35.02 19.34 -4.78
C THR A 389 34.55 20.56 -4.00
N ILE A 390 33.34 20.46 -3.45
CA ILE A 390 32.74 21.51 -2.62
C ILE A 390 32.17 20.86 -1.36
N GLY A 391 32.42 21.47 -0.21
CA GLY A 391 31.71 21.14 1.04
C GLY A 391 31.05 22.37 1.65
N TRP A 392 29.98 22.16 2.40
CA TRP A 392 29.16 23.23 2.99
C TRP A 392 28.75 22.94 4.43
N THR A 393 28.35 23.99 5.14
CA THR A 393 27.83 23.94 6.52
C THR A 393 26.76 25.00 6.75
N GLY A 394 26.10 24.94 7.91
CA GLY A 394 25.24 26.03 8.40
C GLY A 394 23.75 25.90 8.05
N ALA A 395 23.36 24.82 7.37
CA ALA A 395 21.96 24.45 7.31
C ALA A 395 21.47 24.05 8.70
N ILE A 396 20.34 24.60 9.12
CA ILE A 396 19.73 24.38 10.43
C ILE A 396 18.24 24.17 10.23
N ASP A 397 17.74 23.13 10.87
CA ASP A 397 16.34 23.00 11.25
C ASP A 397 16.28 22.74 12.77
N ASN A 398 15.31 23.35 13.47
CA ASN A 398 15.22 23.27 14.93
C ASN A 398 14.20 22.26 15.44
N ASP A 399 13.34 21.74 14.56
CA ASP A 399 12.24 20.87 14.92
C ASP A 399 12.63 19.41 14.66
N THR A 400 12.81 18.99 13.40
CA THR A 400 13.18 17.61 13.02
C THR A 400 14.62 17.46 12.53
N GLY A 401 15.33 18.57 12.26
CA GLY A 401 16.73 18.55 11.82
C GLY A 401 16.89 18.24 10.32
N ILE A 402 18.11 18.39 9.79
CA ILE A 402 18.39 18.23 8.35
C ILE A 402 18.48 16.74 7.97
N ALA A 403 17.66 16.32 7.00
CA ALA A 403 17.73 14.99 6.37
C ALA A 403 18.80 14.93 5.28
N GLY A 404 18.89 15.96 4.44
CA GLY A 404 19.82 15.97 3.31
C GLY A 404 19.72 17.21 2.43
N TYR A 405 20.26 17.11 1.22
CA TYR A 405 20.37 18.23 0.28
C TYR A 405 19.97 17.81 -1.14
N SER A 406 19.14 18.63 -1.79
CA SER A 406 18.95 18.62 -3.26
C SER A 406 20.02 19.50 -3.91
N ILE A 407 20.64 19.00 -4.98
CA ILE A 407 21.87 19.55 -5.56
C ILE A 407 21.73 19.72 -7.07
N LEU A 408 21.95 20.95 -7.55
CA LEU A 408 21.93 21.27 -8.97
C LEU A 408 23.19 22.02 -9.42
N TRP A 409 23.92 21.43 -10.37
CA TRP A 409 24.98 22.10 -11.12
C TRP A 409 24.41 22.78 -12.37
N THR A 410 24.61 24.08 -12.50
CA THR A 410 23.91 24.86 -13.53
C THR A 410 24.68 26.13 -13.93
N PRO A 411 24.58 26.60 -15.19
CA PRO A 411 25.07 27.92 -15.57
C PRO A 411 24.13 29.06 -15.13
N ASP A 412 22.90 28.75 -14.70
CA ASP A 412 21.92 29.73 -14.26
C ASP A 412 21.99 29.95 -12.74
N PRO A 413 22.44 31.12 -12.25
CA PRO A 413 22.53 31.41 -10.83
C PRO A 413 21.16 31.51 -10.15
N THR A 414 20.08 31.66 -10.91
CA THR A 414 18.71 31.81 -10.38
C THR A 414 17.95 30.49 -10.29
N ALA A 415 18.50 29.39 -10.80
CA ALA A 415 17.86 28.08 -10.71
C ALA A 415 17.71 27.63 -9.25
N ILE A 416 16.67 26.84 -8.99
CA ILE A 416 16.38 26.26 -7.68
C ILE A 416 16.35 24.73 -7.88
N PRO A 417 17.09 23.95 -7.07
CA PRO A 417 16.98 22.50 -7.07
C PRO A 417 15.55 22.04 -6.75
N ASP A 418 15.21 20.81 -7.12
CA ASP A 418 13.93 20.21 -6.76
C ASP A 418 13.87 19.88 -5.26
N MET A 419 12.93 19.02 -4.86
CA MET A 419 12.76 18.59 -3.47
C MET A 419 13.26 17.16 -3.24
N THR A 420 13.99 16.59 -4.19
CA THR A 420 14.56 15.26 -4.05
C THR A 420 15.95 15.36 -3.45
N ILE A 421 16.20 14.60 -2.39
CA ILE A 421 17.53 14.52 -1.77
C ILE A 421 18.50 13.82 -2.73
N ASP A 422 19.55 14.52 -3.13
CA ASP A 422 20.65 13.98 -3.94
C ASP A 422 21.84 13.53 -3.07
N SER A 423 21.96 14.08 -1.86
CA SER A 423 23.05 13.79 -0.93
C SER A 423 22.62 13.91 0.52
N TYR A 424 22.97 12.90 1.33
CA TYR A 424 22.90 12.94 2.80
C TYR A 424 24.16 13.55 3.42
N GLY A 425 25.23 13.70 2.63
CA GLY A 425 26.48 14.34 3.05
C GLY A 425 26.50 15.83 2.72
N SER A 426 27.33 16.59 3.45
CA SER A 426 27.53 18.03 3.24
C SER A 426 28.73 18.36 2.35
N TYR A 427 29.05 17.48 1.39
CA TYR A 427 30.06 17.70 0.36
C TYR A 427 29.74 16.90 -0.91
N ILE A 428 30.27 17.34 -2.06
CA ILE A 428 30.15 16.65 -3.34
C ILE A 428 31.39 16.89 -4.20
N THR A 429 31.79 15.86 -4.97
CA THR A 429 32.78 15.98 -6.04
C THR A 429 32.10 15.74 -7.38
N ARG A 430 32.41 16.55 -8.39
CA ARG A 430 31.80 16.45 -9.72
C ARG A 430 32.81 16.76 -10.83
N HIS A 431 32.75 15.98 -11.91
CA HIS A 431 33.44 16.33 -13.15
C HIS A 431 32.55 17.23 -14.02
N LEU A 432 33.08 18.38 -14.43
CA LEU A 432 32.37 19.39 -15.20
C LEU A 432 33.07 19.67 -16.54
N GLY A 433 32.29 19.91 -17.58
CA GLY A 433 32.82 20.37 -18.86
C GLY A 433 33.16 21.87 -18.84
N PRO A 434 33.89 22.38 -19.85
CA PRO A 434 34.20 23.80 -19.97
C PRO A 434 32.95 24.68 -19.88
N GLY A 435 33.05 25.76 -19.11
CA GLY A 435 31.92 26.67 -18.88
C GLY A 435 31.98 27.35 -17.52
N THR A 436 30.96 28.18 -17.27
CA THR A 436 30.72 28.81 -15.98
C THR A 436 29.62 28.06 -15.26
N TRP A 437 29.90 27.61 -14.05
CA TRP A 437 29.02 26.76 -13.27
C TRP A 437 28.77 27.33 -11.88
N TYR A 438 27.54 27.14 -11.41
CA TYR A 438 27.12 27.36 -10.04
C TYR A 438 26.72 26.01 -9.45
N LEU A 439 27.06 25.80 -8.18
CA LEU A 439 26.47 24.75 -7.38
C LEU A 439 25.31 25.35 -6.59
N LYS A 440 24.10 24.84 -6.83
CA LYS A 440 22.90 25.16 -6.08
C LYS A 440 22.67 24.05 -5.05
N VAL A 441 22.53 24.42 -3.78
CA VAL A 441 22.26 23.48 -2.69
C VAL A 441 21.01 23.91 -1.96
N ARG A 442 20.04 23.00 -1.83
CA ARG A 442 18.79 23.21 -1.11
C ARG A 442 18.67 22.20 0.02
N ALA A 443 18.59 22.68 1.26
CA ALA A 443 18.42 21.81 2.43
C ALA A 443 17.00 21.26 2.54
N ILE A 444 16.88 20.01 2.97
CA ILE A 444 15.62 19.30 3.22
C ILE A 444 15.69 18.69 4.63
N ASP A 445 14.66 18.89 5.46
CA ASP A 445 14.57 18.36 6.82
C ASP A 445 13.99 16.93 6.87
N ASN A 446 13.94 16.32 8.07
CA ASN A 446 13.38 14.99 8.27
C ASN A 446 11.84 14.94 8.15
N ALA A 447 11.16 16.10 8.26
CA ALA A 447 9.75 16.24 7.94
C ALA A 447 9.46 16.36 6.43
N GLY A 448 10.48 16.42 5.58
CA GLY A 448 10.36 16.55 4.13
C GLY A 448 10.15 18.00 3.64
N ASN A 449 10.28 18.99 4.52
CA ASN A 449 10.21 20.40 4.12
C ASN A 449 11.53 20.83 3.47
N ALA A 450 11.42 21.56 2.36
CA ALA A 450 12.58 22.07 1.63
C ALA A 450 12.78 23.57 1.90
N ALA A 451 14.02 23.97 2.19
CA ALA A 451 14.39 25.34 2.48
C ALA A 451 13.92 26.31 1.40
N GLU A 452 13.62 27.56 1.77
CA GLU A 452 13.25 28.58 0.80
C GLU A 452 14.45 28.92 -0.11
N GLY A 453 14.22 28.87 -1.43
CA GLY A 453 15.26 29.11 -2.43
C GLY A 453 16.39 28.08 -2.39
N ALA A 454 17.62 28.51 -2.66
CA ALA A 454 18.81 27.66 -2.62
C ALA A 454 20.07 28.48 -2.29
N ALA A 455 20.99 27.88 -1.54
CA ALA A 455 22.36 28.38 -1.46
C ALA A 455 23.00 28.34 -2.86
N THR A 456 23.81 29.34 -3.18
CA THR A 456 24.50 29.47 -4.47
C THR A 456 25.99 29.59 -4.21
N PHE A 457 26.76 28.63 -4.70
CA PHE A 457 28.22 28.64 -4.62
C PHE A 457 28.81 28.83 -6.02
N GLY A 458 29.85 29.65 -6.14
CA GLY A 458 30.46 30.03 -7.40
C GLY A 458 30.08 31.46 -7.84
N PRO A 459 30.49 31.85 -9.05
CA PRO A 459 30.74 30.97 -10.18
C PRO A 459 32.12 30.29 -10.16
N PHE A 460 32.15 29.05 -10.62
CA PHE A 460 33.36 28.29 -10.94
C PHE A 460 33.54 28.23 -12.46
N ILE A 461 34.74 28.53 -12.94
CA ILE A 461 35.02 28.59 -14.39
C ILE A 461 35.92 27.42 -14.75
N ILE A 462 35.39 26.48 -15.54
CA ILE A 462 36.16 25.37 -16.11
C ILE A 462 36.64 25.79 -17.50
N GLY A 463 37.96 25.80 -17.67
CA GLY A 463 38.61 26.22 -18.89
C GLY A 463 38.46 25.22 -20.04
N GLU A 464 38.57 25.71 -21.26
CA GLU A 464 38.70 24.86 -22.45
C GLU A 464 39.95 23.98 -22.34
N GLY A 465 39.78 22.67 -22.58
CA GLY A 465 40.85 21.68 -22.44
C GLY A 465 41.16 21.26 -21.00
N ALA A 466 40.29 21.57 -20.03
CA ALA A 466 40.40 21.04 -18.67
C ALA A 466 40.38 19.50 -18.64
N ILE A 467 41.14 18.90 -17.73
CA ILE A 467 41.26 17.45 -17.54
C ILE A 467 41.04 17.10 -16.08
N ASP A 468 40.77 15.82 -15.78
CA ASP A 468 40.70 15.34 -14.40
C ASP A 468 42.12 15.29 -13.83
N ILE A 469 42.46 16.27 -12.99
CA ILE A 469 43.72 16.32 -12.27
C ILE A 469 43.41 15.71 -10.91
N GLY A 470 43.81 14.46 -10.68
CA GLY A 470 43.59 13.80 -9.40
C GLY A 470 44.20 14.62 -8.24
N PRO A 471 43.86 14.31 -6.98
CA PRO A 471 44.28 15.09 -5.81
C PRO A 471 45.81 15.20 -5.62
N ASP A 472 46.61 14.43 -6.36
CA ASP A 472 48.08 14.46 -6.37
C ASP A 472 48.71 15.21 -7.56
N GLY A 473 47.90 15.86 -8.39
CA GLY A 473 48.37 16.57 -9.59
C GLY A 473 48.67 15.66 -10.78
N THR A 474 48.29 14.38 -10.73
CA THR A 474 48.49 13.43 -11.84
C THR A 474 47.21 13.24 -12.65
N THR A 475 47.37 13.08 -13.96
CA THR A 475 46.26 12.74 -14.86
C THR A 475 45.95 11.25 -14.71
N GLY A 476 44.86 10.93 -14.03
CA GLY A 476 44.38 9.56 -13.80
C GLY A 476 45.02 8.86 -12.59
N GLY A 477 44.43 9.05 -11.41
CA GLY A 477 44.82 8.38 -10.17
C GLY A 477 43.62 7.81 -9.43
N THR A 478 43.56 6.49 -9.32
CA THR A 478 42.59 5.75 -8.51
C THR A 478 42.81 6.01 -7.02
N GLY A 479 41.89 6.74 -6.39
CA GLY A 479 41.46 6.55 -4.99
C GLY A 479 42.51 6.56 -3.88
N GLU A 480 43.10 7.73 -3.59
CA GLU A 480 43.65 8.01 -2.25
C GLU A 480 43.20 9.42 -1.80
N VAL A 481 42.59 9.50 -0.61
CA VAL A 481 42.03 10.73 -0.03
C VAL A 481 43.14 11.64 0.52
N ASP A 482 43.04 12.95 0.23
CA ASP A 482 44.00 13.98 0.64
C ASP A 482 44.18 14.03 2.18
N PRO A 483 45.42 14.07 2.71
CA PRO A 483 45.68 14.28 4.14
C PRO A 483 45.12 15.60 4.70
N ILE A 484 44.94 16.65 3.90
CA ILE A 484 44.24 17.89 4.30
C ILE A 484 42.74 17.62 4.46
N LEU A 485 42.14 16.88 3.53
CA LEU A 485 40.75 16.44 3.62
C LEU A 485 40.52 15.51 4.83
N GLN A 486 41.47 14.63 5.16
CA GLN A 486 41.42 13.82 6.39
C GLN A 486 41.48 14.67 7.66
N VAL A 487 42.35 15.67 7.73
CA VAL A 487 42.44 16.56 8.90
C VAL A 487 41.17 17.43 9.03
N PHE A 488 40.60 17.90 7.92
CA PHE A 488 39.33 18.63 7.92
C PHE A 488 38.14 17.74 8.29
N LEU A 489 38.03 16.50 7.78
CA LEU A 489 37.03 15.52 8.19
C LEU A 489 37.09 15.22 9.69
N ILE A 490 38.30 15.09 10.25
CA ILE A 490 38.50 14.88 11.69
C ILE A 490 38.06 16.11 12.52
N ILE A 491 38.33 17.33 12.04
CA ILE A 491 37.90 18.58 12.71
C ILE A 491 36.37 18.75 12.64
N MET A 492 35.75 18.40 11.50
CA MET A 492 34.28 18.44 11.29
C MET A 492 33.55 17.41 12.15
N LEU A 493 34.05 16.16 12.22
CA LEU A 493 33.52 15.12 13.10
C LEU A 493 33.64 15.48 14.58
N ALA A 494 34.75 16.13 14.98
CA ALA A 494 34.94 16.62 16.35
C ALA A 494 34.02 17.80 16.70
N GLY A 495 33.75 18.71 15.75
CA GLY A 495 32.81 19.82 15.91
C GLY A 495 31.35 19.36 16.02
N GLY A 496 30.93 18.41 15.18
CA GLY A 496 29.60 17.80 15.24
C GLY A 496 29.37 17.00 16.54
N ALA A 497 30.37 16.25 17.00
CA ALA A 497 30.31 15.54 18.28
C ALA A 497 30.17 16.49 19.49
N LEU A 498 30.80 17.67 19.45
CA LEU A 498 30.68 18.71 20.48
C LEU A 498 29.28 19.37 20.51
N LEU A 499 28.65 19.55 19.34
CA LEU A 499 27.28 20.06 19.22
C LEU A 499 26.26 19.03 19.70
N MET A 500 26.40 17.75 19.30
CA MET A 500 25.60 16.64 19.81
C MET A 500 25.74 16.48 21.33
N PHE A 501 26.95 16.61 21.87
CA PHE A 501 27.18 16.58 23.32
C PHE A 501 26.51 17.76 24.05
N ALA A 502 26.47 18.94 23.44
CA ALA A 502 25.77 20.11 24.00
C ALA A 502 24.23 19.97 23.97
N ILE A 503 23.68 19.33 22.92
CA ILE A 503 22.25 19.00 22.80
C ILE A 503 21.86 17.95 23.86
N VAL A 504 22.66 16.89 24.02
CA VAL A 504 22.47 15.88 25.08
C VAL A 504 22.56 16.52 26.49
N LEU A 505 23.46 17.48 26.72
CA LEU A 505 23.54 18.22 27.98
C LEU A 505 22.35 19.15 28.24
N LYS A 506 21.69 19.65 27.19
CA LYS A 506 20.41 20.39 27.31
C LYS A 506 19.25 19.44 27.63
N MET A 507 19.19 18.26 27.00
CA MET A 507 18.18 17.22 27.28
C MET A 507 18.30 16.64 28.71
N VAL A 508 19.52 16.57 29.27
CA VAL A 508 19.76 16.08 30.65
C VAL A 508 19.39 17.13 31.72
N ARG A 509 19.25 18.42 31.38
CA ARG A 509 18.84 19.47 32.33
C ARG A 509 17.32 19.63 32.36
N LYS A 510 16.61 18.69 32.98
CA LYS A 510 15.20 18.90 33.37
C LYS A 510 15.10 20.08 34.36
N PRO A 511 14.11 21.00 34.22
CA PRO A 511 13.77 21.93 35.28
C PRO A 511 13.28 21.15 36.52
N LYS A 512 13.55 21.69 37.72
CA LYS A 512 13.12 21.08 38.99
C LYS A 512 11.61 20.83 38.98
N PRO A 513 11.12 19.68 39.48
CA PRO A 513 9.70 19.48 39.66
C PRO A 513 9.18 20.44 40.74
N GLU A 514 8.13 21.18 40.43
CA GLU A 514 7.24 21.78 41.44
C GLU A 514 6.33 20.69 42.00
N ASP A 515 6.04 20.77 43.30
CA ASP A 515 5.33 19.78 44.08
C ASP A 515 3.88 19.57 43.57
N VAL A 516 3.60 18.42 42.96
CA VAL A 516 2.24 17.97 42.63
C VAL A 516 1.87 16.81 43.57
N GLU A 517 0.70 16.92 44.20
CA GLU A 517 0.16 15.97 45.19
C GLU A 517 -0.01 14.54 44.64
N PRO A 518 0.05 13.50 45.51
CA PRO A 518 0.07 12.11 45.07
C PRO A 518 -1.31 11.61 44.59
N VAL A 519 -1.35 11.07 43.38
CA VAL A 519 -2.48 10.32 42.82
C VAL A 519 -2.56 8.92 43.49
N PRO A 520 -3.76 8.39 43.81
CA PRO A 520 -3.91 7.14 44.56
C PRO A 520 -3.51 5.90 43.75
N GLN A 521 -2.85 4.94 44.41
CA GLN A 521 -2.49 3.65 43.83
C GLN A 521 -3.74 2.85 43.43
N MET A 522 -3.84 2.49 42.14
CA MET A 522 -4.80 1.49 41.66
C MET A 522 -4.33 0.07 42.00
N VAL A 523 -5.31 -0.75 42.34
CA VAL A 523 -5.23 -2.05 42.99
C VAL A 523 -4.81 -3.13 41.99
N SER A 524 -3.83 -3.95 42.39
CA SER A 524 -3.40 -5.17 41.70
C SER A 524 -4.58 -6.13 41.51
N TYR A 525 -4.92 -6.43 40.26
CA TYR A 525 -5.71 -7.60 39.91
C TYR A 525 -4.80 -8.69 39.33
N TYR A 526 -4.81 -9.84 40.01
CA TYR A 526 -4.21 -11.10 39.56
C TYR A 526 -4.94 -11.62 38.32
N MET A 527 -4.20 -11.95 37.26
CA MET A 527 -4.65 -12.80 36.15
C MET A 527 -3.70 -14.02 36.01
N PRO A 528 -4.20 -15.16 35.48
CA PRO A 528 -3.57 -16.49 35.57
C PRO A 528 -2.35 -16.67 34.63
N PRO A 529 -1.52 -17.72 34.83
CA PRO A 529 -0.21 -17.80 34.20
C PRO A 529 -0.26 -18.12 32.70
N ALA A 530 0.51 -17.35 31.93
CA ALA A 530 0.82 -17.56 30.53
C ALA A 530 1.51 -18.92 30.30
N TYR A 531 1.14 -19.62 29.23
CA TYR A 531 1.80 -20.84 28.79
C TYR A 531 3.17 -20.51 28.20
N TYR A 532 4.21 -21.07 28.80
CA TYR A 532 5.60 -20.94 28.38
C TYR A 532 5.93 -22.02 27.33
N TYR A 533 6.26 -21.62 26.10
CA TYR A 533 6.86 -22.52 25.11
C TYR A 533 8.40 -22.37 25.10
N PRO A 534 9.17 -23.46 25.15
CA PRO A 534 10.63 -23.42 25.06
C PRO A 534 11.11 -23.27 23.60
N PRO A 535 12.32 -22.71 23.37
CA PRO A 535 12.82 -22.41 22.03
C PRO A 535 13.15 -23.66 21.21
N ALA A 536 12.79 -23.66 19.93
CA ALA A 536 13.13 -24.70 18.98
C ALA A 536 14.58 -24.55 18.47
N ASP A 537 15.23 -25.71 18.34
CA ASP A 537 16.63 -25.93 17.97
C ASP A 537 16.91 -25.52 16.51
N GLN A 538 17.73 -24.49 16.30
CA GLN A 538 18.14 -24.05 14.97
C GLN A 538 19.35 -24.85 14.49
N THR A 539 19.12 -25.75 13.53
CA THR A 539 20.21 -26.27 12.69
C THR A 539 20.13 -25.61 11.32
N GLN A 540 21.05 -24.67 11.09
CA GLN A 540 21.20 -23.94 9.83
C GLN A 540 21.73 -24.86 8.72
N ALA A 541 21.08 -24.83 7.56
CA ALA A 541 21.65 -25.31 6.30
C ALA A 541 21.99 -24.10 5.42
N GLU A 542 23.23 -24.02 4.95
CA GLU A 542 23.73 -22.94 4.07
C GLU A 542 22.96 -22.90 2.72
N PRO A 543 22.56 -21.71 2.23
CA PRO A 543 21.96 -21.57 0.91
C PRO A 543 23.02 -21.60 -0.20
N GLN A 544 22.76 -22.39 -1.25
CA GLN A 544 23.56 -22.42 -2.47
C GLN A 544 23.28 -21.20 -3.36
N ALA A 545 24.34 -20.64 -3.95
CA ALA A 545 24.30 -19.46 -4.81
C ALA A 545 23.47 -19.67 -6.10
N VAL A 546 22.42 -18.86 -6.26
CA VAL A 546 21.63 -18.74 -7.49
C VAL A 546 22.32 -17.72 -8.41
N LYS A 547 22.45 -18.04 -9.70
CA LYS A 547 23.01 -17.13 -10.72
C LYS A 547 22.03 -15.99 -11.03
N PRO A 548 22.51 -14.76 -11.29
CA PRO A 548 21.63 -13.63 -11.56
C PRO A 548 20.86 -13.84 -12.87
N ALA A 549 19.54 -13.67 -12.82
CA ALA A 549 18.67 -13.60 -13.99
C ALA A 549 18.87 -12.25 -14.70
N ASP A 550 18.88 -12.27 -16.03
CA ASP A 550 19.03 -11.07 -16.86
C ASP A 550 17.87 -10.08 -16.57
N GLN A 551 18.19 -8.90 -16.04
CA GLN A 551 17.21 -7.86 -15.70
C GLN A 551 16.55 -7.31 -16.97
N VAL A 552 15.25 -7.54 -17.08
CA VAL A 552 14.37 -6.91 -18.07
C VAL A 552 14.05 -5.49 -17.60
N ARG A 553 14.33 -4.47 -18.43
CA ARG A 553 14.19 -3.04 -18.07
C ARG A 553 13.16 -2.32 -18.93
N TYR A 554 12.50 -1.31 -18.37
CA TYR A 554 11.38 -0.60 -19.00
C TYR A 554 11.72 0.86 -19.32
N CYS A 555 11.39 1.32 -20.52
CA CYS A 555 11.56 2.73 -20.92
C CYS A 555 10.29 3.54 -20.63
N ARG A 556 10.29 4.36 -19.57
CA ARG A 556 9.14 5.23 -19.19
C ARG A 556 8.73 6.26 -20.24
N ASN A 557 9.62 6.63 -21.17
CA ASN A 557 9.29 7.62 -22.19
C ASN A 557 8.55 7.03 -23.40
N CYS A 558 8.87 5.79 -23.80
CA CYS A 558 8.27 5.17 -25.00
C CYS A 558 7.56 3.83 -24.76
N GLY A 559 7.53 3.37 -23.51
CA GLY A 559 6.79 2.19 -23.07
C GLY A 559 7.34 0.84 -23.55
N ARG A 560 8.59 0.78 -23.99
CA ARG A 560 9.20 -0.45 -24.53
C ARG A 560 10.10 -1.14 -23.51
N VAL A 561 10.12 -2.47 -23.60
CA VAL A 561 10.90 -3.36 -22.73
C VAL A 561 12.19 -3.75 -23.46
N GLU A 562 13.34 -3.57 -22.81
CA GLU A 562 14.67 -3.85 -23.37
C GLU A 562 15.49 -4.70 -22.39
N ILE A 563 16.47 -5.45 -22.93
CA ILE A 563 17.35 -6.33 -22.15
C ILE A 563 18.80 -5.88 -22.36
N GLY A 564 19.48 -5.51 -21.27
CA GLY A 564 20.96 -5.43 -21.22
C GLY A 564 21.62 -4.07 -21.48
N ASP A 565 20.89 -3.02 -21.90
CA ASP A 565 21.46 -1.68 -22.15
C ASP A 565 21.04 -0.63 -21.11
N THR A 566 21.90 0.35 -20.83
CA THR A 566 21.65 1.44 -19.86
C THR A 566 20.78 2.58 -20.44
N PHE A 567 20.65 2.66 -21.76
CA PHE A 567 19.89 3.70 -22.47
C PHE A 567 19.03 3.09 -23.58
N CYS A 568 17.82 3.63 -23.76
CA CYS A 568 16.89 3.16 -24.79
C CYS A 568 17.44 3.52 -26.18
N PRO A 569 17.68 2.54 -27.08
CA PRO A 569 18.27 2.79 -28.39
C PRO A 569 17.34 3.57 -29.34
N TYR A 570 16.06 3.70 -28.99
CA TYR A 570 15.06 4.37 -29.81
C TYR A 570 14.82 5.83 -29.43
N CYS A 571 14.99 6.20 -28.16
CA CYS A 571 14.72 7.56 -27.68
C CYS A 571 15.84 8.17 -26.84
N GLY A 572 16.92 7.44 -26.56
CA GLY A 572 18.09 7.91 -25.81
C GLY A 572 17.87 8.07 -24.30
N TYR A 573 16.68 7.76 -23.78
CA TYR A 573 16.36 7.91 -22.35
C TYR A 573 16.98 6.79 -21.52
N LYS A 574 17.46 7.10 -20.31
CA LYS A 574 18.08 6.11 -19.40
C LYS A 574 17.04 5.05 -19.00
N LEU A 575 17.39 3.78 -19.19
CA LEU A 575 16.58 2.63 -18.78
C LEU A 575 16.82 2.40 -17.29
N ARG A 576 15.75 2.35 -16.49
CA ARG A 576 15.84 1.87 -15.09
C ARG A 576 15.61 0.36 -15.10
#